data_AF-A0A1C6KFD4-F1
#
_entry.id   AF-A0A1C6KFD4-F1
#
_cell.length_a   1.000
_cell.length_b   1.000
_cell.length_c   1.000
_cell.angle_alpha   90.00
_cell.angle_beta   90.00
_cell.angle_gamma   90.00
#
_symmetry.space_group_name_H-M   'P 1'
#
loop_
_entity.id
_entity.type
_entity.pdbx_description
1 polymer ?
#
loop_
_entity_poly.entity_id
_entity_poly.type
_entity_poly.pdbx_seq_one_letter_code
_entity_poly.pdbx_strand_id
1 'polypeptide(L)'
;MNQLTVTRTATAWKETGGQWVSAIEKYTAKSFAYTEKGYLLFQRDQPDGYDGPDGCDAIRILPLSDELRAYCREMIAPVGYHCRNLFLIDWDRQNLDQIQFADLLPVLYEMEYGYRPDSLLWNRLSDQDVENLIQNYLPVSQEQIKKLVPHEEGHYIWKKPDQMERIPGIVPFPEVTRAVENTDGTLTLTVDAVWPQKETDKAYTHETTVRITDGGFQYMGNRIVDTEE
;
A
#
# COMPACT_ATOMS: atom_id res chain seq x y z
N MET A 1 29.07 22.98 -8.18
CA MET A 1 27.99 22.00 -8.38
C MET A 1 28.09 20.98 -7.27
N ASN A 2 26.99 20.71 -6.57
CA ASN A 2 26.94 19.63 -5.59
C ASN A 2 26.83 18.31 -6.37
N GLN A 3 27.53 17.27 -5.92
CA GLN A 3 27.55 15.95 -6.56
C GLN A 3 27.09 14.91 -5.55
N LEU A 4 26.14 14.06 -5.93
CA LEU A 4 25.72 12.90 -5.15
C LEU A 4 26.33 11.63 -5.76
N THR A 5 27.15 10.92 -4.98
CA THR A 5 27.66 9.60 -5.33
C THR A 5 26.86 8.56 -4.58
N VAL A 6 26.23 7.64 -5.30
CA VAL A 6 25.45 6.54 -4.72
C VAL A 6 26.28 5.26 -4.78
N THR A 7 26.35 4.53 -3.67
CA THR A 7 26.87 3.16 -3.63
C THR A 7 25.75 2.27 -3.14
N ARG A 8 25.30 1.34 -3.98
CA ARG A 8 24.23 0.41 -3.65
C ARG A 8 24.80 -0.99 -3.58
N THR A 9 24.40 -1.71 -2.54
CA THR A 9 24.77 -3.11 -2.32
C THR A 9 23.49 -3.92 -2.23
N ALA A 10 23.35 -4.91 -3.10
CA ALA A 10 22.26 -5.87 -3.05
C ALA A 10 22.75 -7.14 -2.35
N THR A 11 21.92 -7.70 -1.47
CA THR A 11 22.18 -8.98 -0.81
C THR A 11 21.11 -9.99 -1.17
N ALA A 12 21.50 -11.25 -1.37
CA ALA A 12 20.59 -12.35 -1.65
C ALA A 12 20.83 -13.50 -0.66
N TRP A 13 19.79 -14.31 -0.46
CA TRP A 13 19.87 -15.54 0.32
C TRP A 13 20.31 -16.70 -0.57
N LYS A 14 21.13 -17.59 -0.03
CA LYS A 14 21.44 -18.88 -0.67
C LYS A 14 20.33 -19.87 -0.34
N GLU A 15 20.02 -20.76 -1.28
CA GLU A 15 19.09 -21.88 -1.07
C GLU A 15 19.50 -22.76 0.13
N THR A 16 20.81 -22.92 0.35
CA THR A 16 21.38 -23.71 1.45
C THR A 16 21.47 -22.95 2.78
N GLY A 17 20.92 -21.74 2.86
CA GLY A 17 21.05 -20.84 4.00
C GLY A 17 22.29 -19.94 3.94
N GLY A 18 22.19 -18.76 4.55
CA GLY A 18 23.20 -17.71 4.55
C GLY A 18 22.97 -16.63 3.50
N GLN A 19 23.54 -15.44 3.74
CA GLN A 19 23.45 -14.26 2.88
C GLN A 19 24.74 -14.07 2.07
N TRP A 20 24.63 -13.45 0.90
CA TRP A 20 25.79 -12.99 0.12
C TRP A 20 25.47 -11.69 -0.61
N VAL A 21 26.51 -10.92 -0.97
CA VAL A 21 26.36 -9.70 -1.76
C VAL A 21 26.20 -10.08 -3.23
N SER A 22 25.00 -9.89 -3.77
CA SER A 22 24.66 -10.23 -5.15
C SER A 22 25.09 -9.19 -6.16
N ALA A 23 25.19 -7.92 -5.75
CA ALA A 23 25.69 -6.84 -6.60
C ALA A 23 26.23 -5.69 -5.75
N ILE A 24 27.25 -5.01 -6.27
CA ILE A 24 27.69 -3.70 -5.79
C ILE A 24 27.73 -2.79 -7.01
N GLU A 25 27.03 -1.67 -6.95
CA GLU A 25 27.09 -0.62 -7.96
C GLU A 25 27.49 0.71 -7.32
N LYS A 26 28.26 1.50 -8.06
CA LYS A 26 28.62 2.86 -7.69
C LYS A 26 28.45 3.77 -8.90
N TYR A 27 27.69 4.85 -8.72
CA TYR A 27 27.42 5.81 -9.79
C TYR A 27 27.27 7.22 -9.22
N THR A 28 27.41 8.21 -10.10
CA THR A 28 27.02 9.60 -9.79
C THR A 28 25.57 9.78 -10.18
N ALA A 29 24.74 10.32 -9.29
CA ALA A 29 23.35 10.61 -9.61
C ALA A 29 23.26 11.70 -10.69
N LYS A 30 22.33 11.52 -11.63
CA LYS A 30 22.00 12.49 -12.69
C LYS A 30 21.34 13.73 -12.12
N SER A 31 20.35 13.52 -11.25
CA SER A 31 19.64 14.55 -10.50
C SER A 31 19.43 14.07 -9.07
N PHE A 32 19.30 15.03 -8.15
CA PHE A 32 18.84 14.77 -6.79
C PHE A 32 18.21 16.01 -6.19
N ALA A 33 17.25 15.81 -5.29
CA ALA A 33 16.55 16.85 -4.56
C ALA A 33 16.42 16.44 -3.09
N TYR A 34 16.60 17.41 -2.20
CA TYR A 34 16.27 17.24 -0.79
C TYR A 34 14.97 17.99 -0.51
N THR A 35 13.92 17.26 -0.13
CA THR A 35 12.60 17.83 0.10
C THR A 35 12.50 18.45 1.50
N GLU A 36 11.54 19.36 1.69
CA GLU A 36 11.28 19.97 3.00
C GLU A 36 10.88 18.95 4.07
N LYS A 37 10.23 17.85 3.67
CA LYS A 37 9.84 16.76 4.58
C LYS A 37 11.01 15.82 4.89
N GLY A 38 12.18 16.02 4.27
CA GLY A 38 13.40 15.30 4.60
C GLY A 38 13.65 14.05 3.78
N TYR A 39 13.11 13.97 2.56
CA TYR A 39 13.49 12.95 1.58
C TYR A 39 14.67 13.42 0.75
N LEU A 40 15.61 12.52 0.50
CA LEU A 40 16.56 12.62 -0.60
C LEU A 40 16.02 11.80 -1.77
N LEU A 41 15.50 12.47 -2.79
CA LEU A 41 15.08 11.89 -4.06
C LEU A 41 16.26 11.96 -5.02
N PHE A 42 16.54 10.90 -5.77
CA PHE A 42 17.63 10.90 -6.74
C PHE A 42 17.38 9.97 -7.92
N GLN A 43 17.97 10.32 -9.06
CA GLN A 43 17.84 9.57 -10.30
C GLN A 43 19.22 9.14 -10.81
N ARG A 44 19.32 7.88 -11.24
CA ARG A 44 20.45 7.35 -12.00
C ARG A 44 20.30 7.68 -13.48
N ASP A 45 21.39 8.02 -14.15
CA ASP A 45 21.38 8.13 -15.61
C ASP A 45 21.18 6.75 -16.28
N GLN A 46 20.35 6.69 -17.32
CA GLN A 46 20.01 5.45 -18.01
C GLN A 46 20.16 5.61 -19.52
N PRO A 47 20.69 4.59 -20.23
CA PRO A 47 20.73 4.62 -21.68
C PRO A 47 19.33 4.73 -22.29
N ASP A 48 19.24 5.41 -23.44
CA ASP A 48 18.00 5.44 -24.22
C ASP A 48 17.55 4.02 -24.58
N GLY A 49 16.25 3.75 -24.39
CA GLY A 49 15.66 2.43 -24.67
C GLY A 49 15.96 1.35 -23.63
N TYR A 50 16.52 1.71 -22.47
CA TYR A 50 16.68 0.77 -21.36
C TYR A 50 15.31 0.35 -20.80
N ASP A 51 15.04 -0.96 -20.81
CA ASP A 51 13.78 -1.58 -20.38
C ASP A 51 13.87 -2.18 -18.95
N GLY A 52 14.74 -1.60 -18.11
CA GLY A 52 14.91 -2.01 -16.71
C GLY A 52 14.22 -1.06 -15.73
N PRO A 53 14.55 -1.14 -14.42
CA PRO A 53 14.06 -0.18 -13.42
C PRO A 53 14.41 1.24 -13.85
N ASP A 54 13.52 2.22 -13.65
CA ASP A 54 13.67 3.62 -14.10
C ASP A 54 14.85 4.39 -13.48
N GLY A 55 15.46 3.87 -12.41
CA GLY A 55 16.59 4.47 -11.73
C GLY A 55 16.24 5.63 -10.80
N CYS A 56 14.95 5.87 -10.54
CA CYS A 56 14.49 6.83 -9.54
C CYS A 56 14.38 6.12 -8.18
N ASP A 57 14.89 6.76 -7.13
CA ASP A 57 14.86 6.22 -5.77
C ASP A 57 14.72 7.35 -4.73
N ALA A 58 14.31 6.98 -3.51
CA ALA A 58 14.07 7.90 -2.41
C ALA A 58 14.56 7.31 -1.09
N ILE A 59 15.31 8.12 -0.34
CA ILE A 59 15.74 7.77 1.01
C ILE A 59 15.22 8.82 1.98
N ARG A 60 14.54 8.37 3.04
CA ARG A 60 14.12 9.25 4.13
C ARG A 60 15.33 9.56 5.01
N ILE A 61 15.77 10.81 5.01
CA ILE A 61 16.92 11.27 5.82
C ILE A 61 16.47 11.72 7.21
N LEU A 62 15.32 12.41 7.30
CA LEU A 62 14.72 12.77 8.59
C LEU A 62 13.79 11.65 9.03
N PRO A 63 14.19 10.82 10.02
CA PRO A 63 13.41 9.65 10.39
C PRO A 63 12.06 10.06 10.99
N LEU A 64 11.03 9.26 10.68
CA LEU A 64 9.76 9.30 11.41
C LEU A 64 9.86 8.50 12.71
N SER A 65 8.92 8.73 13.63
CA SER A 65 8.82 7.92 14.85
C SER A 65 8.56 6.45 14.50
N ASP A 66 9.01 5.54 15.37
CA ASP A 66 8.78 4.11 15.18
C ASP A 66 7.29 3.74 15.16
N GLU A 67 6.47 4.51 15.88
CA GLU A 67 5.01 4.39 15.87
C GLU A 67 4.41 4.66 14.48
N LEU A 68 4.73 5.80 13.86
CA LEU A 68 4.23 6.11 12.51
C LEU A 68 4.71 5.09 11.48
N ARG A 69 5.96 4.62 11.62
CA ARG A 69 6.53 3.56 10.77
C ARG A 69 5.82 2.22 10.99
N ALA A 70 5.39 1.91 12.21
CA ALA A 70 4.61 0.72 12.53
C ALA A 70 3.22 0.80 11.92
N TYR A 71 2.49 1.91 12.12
CA TYR A 71 1.19 2.12 11.48
C TYR A 71 1.27 2.03 9.96
N CYS A 72 2.29 2.62 9.34
CA CYS A 72 2.47 2.49 7.90
C CYS A 72 2.65 1.02 7.49
N ARG A 73 3.57 0.30 8.13
CA ARG A 73 3.90 -1.09 7.80
C ARG A 73 2.73 -2.05 8.01
N GLU A 74 1.93 -1.85 9.05
CA GLU A 74 0.91 -2.80 9.48
C GLU A 74 -0.47 -2.47 8.91
N MET A 75 -0.79 -1.18 8.75
CA MET A 75 -2.14 -0.72 8.43
C MET A 75 -2.29 -0.11 7.04
N ILE A 76 -1.21 0.31 6.38
CA ILE A 76 -1.33 1.01 5.09
C ILE A 76 -0.56 0.28 3.98
N ALA A 77 0.71 -0.01 4.20
CA ALA A 77 1.59 -0.64 3.22
C ALA A 77 1.10 -1.99 2.67
N PRO A 78 0.44 -2.88 3.44
CA PRO A 78 -0.05 -4.15 2.90
C PRO A 78 -1.07 -3.97 1.77
N VAL A 79 -1.95 -2.96 1.88
CA VAL A 79 -2.90 -2.60 0.82
C VAL A 79 -2.24 -1.72 -0.23
N GLY A 80 -1.50 -0.70 0.21
CA GLY A 80 -0.79 0.24 -0.64
C GLY A 80 -1.69 0.86 -1.71
N TYR A 81 -1.09 1.21 -2.85
CA TYR A 81 -1.78 1.83 -3.98
C TYR A 81 -1.86 0.90 -5.20
N HIS A 82 -1.57 -0.38 -4.99
CA HIS A 82 -1.75 -1.43 -6.00
C HIS A 82 -3.19 -1.96 -6.02
N CYS A 83 -3.90 -1.86 -4.89
CA CYS A 83 -5.34 -2.10 -4.83
C CYS A 83 -6.07 -0.92 -5.48
N ARG A 84 -7.12 -1.19 -6.24
CA ARG A 84 -7.71 -0.18 -7.11
C ARG A 84 -8.25 1.05 -6.43
N ASN A 85 -8.76 0.97 -5.19
CA ASN A 85 -9.32 2.18 -4.60
C ASN A 85 -9.40 2.37 -3.08
N LEU A 86 -9.04 1.43 -2.20
CA LEU A 86 -9.27 1.62 -0.75
C LEU A 86 -8.70 2.95 -0.20
N PHE A 87 -7.54 3.39 -0.70
CA PHE A 87 -6.91 4.67 -0.33
C PHE A 87 -6.94 5.73 -1.45
N LEU A 88 -7.59 5.43 -2.58
CA LEU A 88 -7.64 6.29 -3.77
C LEU A 88 -9.02 6.91 -4.01
N ILE A 89 -9.97 6.70 -3.10
CA ILE A 89 -11.29 7.34 -3.11
C ILE A 89 -11.71 7.73 -1.70
N ASP A 90 -12.69 8.63 -1.63
CA ASP A 90 -13.41 8.93 -0.41
C ASP A 90 -14.44 7.83 -0.13
N TRP A 91 -14.40 7.27 1.07
CA TRP A 91 -15.42 6.34 1.54
C TRP A 91 -15.55 6.35 3.06
N ASP A 92 -16.75 6.02 3.52
CA ASP A 92 -17.12 5.81 4.90
C ASP A 92 -18.14 4.66 5.00
N ARG A 93 -18.78 4.50 6.17
CA ARG A 93 -19.79 3.46 6.39
C ARG A 93 -21.03 3.57 5.50
N GLN A 94 -21.29 4.71 4.87
CA GLN A 94 -22.51 5.00 4.11
C GLN A 94 -22.37 4.66 2.63
N ASN A 95 -21.15 4.57 2.08
CA ASN A 95 -20.89 4.47 0.64
C ASN A 95 -19.83 3.40 0.28
N LEU A 96 -19.88 2.27 0.99
CA LEU A 96 -18.97 1.13 0.82
C LEU A 96 -19.10 0.41 -0.53
N ASP A 97 -20.17 0.66 -1.28
CA ASP A 97 -20.41 0.17 -2.65
C ASP A 97 -19.39 0.66 -3.67
N GLN A 98 -18.66 1.72 -3.34
CA GLN A 98 -17.57 2.19 -4.17
C GLN A 98 -16.31 1.33 -4.05
N ILE A 99 -16.13 0.57 -2.96
CA ILE A 99 -14.90 -0.23 -2.73
C ILE A 99 -14.84 -1.41 -3.69
N GLN A 100 -13.67 -1.61 -4.32
CA GLN A 100 -13.43 -2.75 -5.20
C GLN A 100 -12.96 -3.99 -4.41
N PHE A 101 -13.94 -4.74 -3.87
CA PHE A 101 -13.70 -5.93 -3.05
C PHE A 101 -12.89 -7.03 -3.75
N ALA A 102 -13.02 -7.18 -5.07
CA ALA A 102 -12.27 -8.20 -5.82
C ALA A 102 -10.75 -8.02 -5.71
N ASP A 103 -10.24 -6.79 -5.72
CA ASP A 103 -8.81 -6.50 -5.53
C ASP A 103 -8.40 -6.54 -4.07
N LEU A 104 -9.30 -6.14 -3.17
CA LEU A 104 -9.02 -6.04 -1.74
C LEU A 104 -8.96 -7.41 -1.06
N LEU A 105 -9.84 -8.34 -1.44
CA LEU A 105 -9.97 -9.65 -0.81
C LEU A 105 -8.65 -10.45 -0.72
N PRO A 106 -7.86 -10.60 -1.82
CA PRO A 106 -6.56 -11.27 -1.74
C PRO A 106 -5.58 -10.63 -0.77
N VAL A 107 -5.65 -9.31 -0.61
CA VAL A 107 -4.77 -8.58 0.31
C VAL A 107 -5.22 -8.77 1.75
N LEU A 108 -6.52 -8.68 2.04
CA LEU A 108 -7.04 -8.96 3.38
C LEU A 108 -6.67 -10.39 3.82
N TYR A 109 -6.76 -11.35 2.90
CA TYR A 109 -6.34 -12.73 3.17
C TYR A 109 -4.84 -12.81 3.50
N GLU A 110 -3.99 -12.14 2.73
CA GLU A 110 -2.54 -12.11 2.98
C GLU A 110 -2.21 -11.43 4.31
N MET A 111 -2.95 -10.39 4.70
CA MET A 111 -2.83 -9.75 6.01
C MET A 111 -3.24 -10.69 7.15
N GLU A 112 -4.34 -11.42 6.99
CA GLU A 112 -4.88 -12.32 8.02
C GLU A 112 -4.00 -13.57 8.23
N TYR A 113 -3.50 -14.16 7.15
CA TYR A 113 -2.83 -15.47 7.20
C TYR A 113 -1.33 -15.43 6.91
N GLY A 114 -0.78 -14.29 6.49
CA GLY A 114 0.64 -14.08 6.27
C GLY A 114 1.20 -14.67 4.97
N TYR A 115 0.33 -15.09 4.03
CA TYR A 115 0.75 -15.56 2.71
C TYR A 115 -0.28 -15.21 1.63
N ARG A 116 0.23 -14.96 0.42
CA ARG A 116 -0.62 -14.63 -0.72
C ARG A 116 -1.46 -15.83 -1.15
N PRO A 117 -2.79 -15.67 -1.32
CA PRO A 117 -3.64 -16.77 -1.74
C PRO A 117 -3.39 -17.15 -3.20
N ASP A 118 -3.53 -18.45 -3.51
CA ASP A 118 -3.67 -18.89 -4.90
C ASP A 118 -5.07 -18.57 -5.45
N SER A 119 -5.22 -18.59 -6.78
CA SER A 119 -6.49 -18.24 -7.41
C SER A 119 -7.64 -19.24 -7.17
N LEU A 120 -7.34 -20.46 -6.70
CA LEU A 120 -8.33 -21.50 -6.42
C LEU A 120 -8.79 -21.48 -4.96
N LEU A 121 -8.15 -20.69 -4.09
CA LEU A 121 -8.54 -20.55 -2.70
C LEU A 121 -10.01 -20.16 -2.56
N TRP A 122 -10.49 -19.25 -3.40
CA TRP A 122 -11.86 -18.74 -3.34
C TRP A 122 -12.93 -19.82 -3.55
N ASN A 123 -12.60 -20.92 -4.24
CA ASN A 123 -13.50 -22.07 -4.40
C ASN A 123 -13.52 -22.99 -3.16
N ARG A 124 -12.61 -22.77 -2.20
CA ARG A 124 -12.42 -23.59 -1.01
C ARG A 124 -12.88 -22.90 0.28
N LEU A 125 -13.01 -21.58 0.27
CA LEU A 125 -13.53 -20.82 1.39
C LEU A 125 -15.06 -21.00 1.48
N SER A 126 -15.57 -21.16 2.68
CA SER A 126 -17.02 -21.06 2.89
C SER A 126 -17.46 -19.60 2.82
N ASP A 127 -18.75 -19.36 2.59
CA ASP A 127 -19.29 -18.00 2.60
C ASP A 127 -19.06 -17.30 3.95
N GLN A 128 -19.11 -18.07 5.03
CA GLN A 128 -18.82 -17.57 6.37
C GLN A 128 -17.35 -17.15 6.53
N ASP A 129 -16.41 -17.86 5.91
CA ASP A 129 -14.99 -17.49 5.95
C ASP A 129 -14.73 -16.18 5.20
N VAL A 130 -15.37 -16.01 4.02
CA VAL A 130 -15.29 -14.77 3.25
C VAL A 130 -15.92 -13.61 4.02
N GLU A 131 -17.10 -13.82 4.60
CA GLU A 131 -17.77 -12.80 5.41
C GLU A 131 -16.92 -12.41 6.62
N ASN A 132 -16.41 -13.38 7.39
CA ASN A 132 -15.57 -13.13 8.55
C ASN A 132 -14.30 -12.36 8.16
N LEU A 133 -13.63 -12.76 7.07
CA LEU A 133 -12.45 -12.07 6.58
C LEU A 133 -12.75 -10.59 6.29
N ILE A 134 -13.82 -10.28 5.57
CA ILE A 134 -14.18 -8.90 5.27
C ILE A 134 -14.56 -8.15 6.56
N GLN A 135 -15.36 -8.76 7.44
CA GLN A 135 -15.82 -8.14 8.68
C GLN A 135 -14.69 -7.88 9.66
N ASN A 136 -13.60 -8.64 9.61
CA ASN A 136 -12.42 -8.40 10.45
C ASN A 136 -11.73 -7.07 10.11
N TYR A 137 -11.83 -6.60 8.86
CA TYR A 137 -11.13 -5.40 8.40
C TYR A 137 -12.06 -4.24 8.01
N LEU A 138 -13.35 -4.49 7.76
CA LEU A 138 -14.32 -3.48 7.33
C LEU A 138 -15.60 -3.51 8.16
N PRO A 139 -16.24 -2.35 8.42
CA PRO A 139 -17.40 -2.23 9.28
C PRO A 139 -18.70 -2.56 8.55
N VAL A 140 -18.79 -3.77 7.99
CA VAL A 140 -19.92 -4.27 7.19
C VAL A 140 -20.70 -5.37 7.91
N SER A 141 -22.00 -5.44 7.65
CA SER A 141 -22.83 -6.60 8.00
C SER A 141 -22.77 -7.67 6.89
N GLN A 142 -23.14 -8.91 7.21
CA GLN A 142 -23.28 -9.99 6.22
C GLN A 142 -24.27 -9.60 5.11
N GLU A 143 -25.36 -8.89 5.45
CA GLU A 143 -26.33 -8.40 4.47
C GLU A 143 -25.73 -7.35 3.51
N GLN A 144 -24.80 -6.51 3.99
CA GLN A 144 -24.07 -5.59 3.14
C GLN A 144 -23.09 -6.35 2.26
N ILE A 145 -22.36 -7.32 2.79
CA ILE A 145 -21.40 -8.11 2.00
C ILE A 145 -22.08 -8.81 0.83
N LYS A 146 -23.26 -9.41 1.03
CA LYS A 146 -24.06 -10.03 -0.04
C LYS A 146 -24.45 -9.06 -1.16
N LYS A 147 -24.55 -7.75 -0.87
CA LYS A 147 -24.84 -6.72 -1.87
C LYS A 147 -23.58 -6.19 -2.56
N LEU A 148 -22.46 -6.16 -1.83
CA LEU A 148 -21.21 -5.52 -2.23
C LEU A 148 -20.27 -6.47 -2.98
N VAL A 149 -20.32 -7.76 -2.63
CA VAL A 149 -19.43 -8.78 -3.16
C VAL A 149 -20.21 -9.67 -4.14
N PRO A 150 -19.69 -9.86 -5.37
CA PRO A 150 -20.31 -10.76 -6.34
C PRO A 150 -20.52 -12.16 -5.77
N HIS A 151 -21.70 -12.74 -6.03
CA HIS A 151 -22.04 -14.10 -5.63
C HIS A 151 -22.91 -14.79 -6.70
N GLU A 152 -22.81 -16.11 -6.82
CA GLU A 152 -23.58 -16.95 -7.74
C GLU A 152 -24.17 -18.14 -6.96
N GLU A 153 -25.46 -18.43 -7.15
CA GLU A 153 -26.21 -19.51 -6.44
C GLU A 153 -26.11 -19.48 -4.90
N GLY A 154 -25.78 -18.33 -4.32
CA GLY A 154 -25.61 -18.14 -2.88
C GLY A 154 -24.17 -18.23 -2.39
N HIS A 155 -23.20 -18.48 -3.27
CA HIS A 155 -21.77 -18.55 -2.96
C HIS A 155 -21.00 -17.35 -3.49
N TYR A 156 -20.10 -16.78 -2.67
CA TYR A 156 -19.26 -15.67 -3.13
C TYR A 156 -18.30 -16.11 -4.23
N ILE A 157 -18.20 -15.29 -5.28
CA ILE A 157 -17.32 -15.53 -6.41
C ILE A 157 -16.22 -14.48 -6.45
N TRP A 158 -14.97 -14.94 -6.43
CA TRP A 158 -13.85 -14.07 -6.72
C TRP A 158 -13.52 -14.13 -8.21
N LYS A 159 -13.64 -13.00 -8.89
CA LYS A 159 -13.18 -12.84 -10.27
C LYS A 159 -11.85 -12.12 -10.22
N LYS A 160 -10.80 -12.79 -10.73
CA LYS A 160 -9.51 -12.14 -10.91
C LYS A 160 -9.74 -10.88 -11.76
N PRO A 161 -9.32 -9.70 -11.28
CA PRO A 161 -9.45 -8.48 -12.04
C PRO A 161 -8.71 -8.60 -13.38
N ASP A 162 -9.24 -8.01 -14.45
CA ASP A 162 -8.63 -8.12 -15.79
C ASP A 162 -7.20 -7.53 -15.74
N GLN A 163 -6.26 -8.16 -16.45
CA GLN A 163 -4.91 -7.63 -16.58
C GLN A 163 -4.89 -6.23 -17.22
N MET A 164 -5.83 -5.91 -18.10
CA MET A 164 -5.99 -4.58 -18.67
C MET A 164 -6.50 -3.54 -17.65
N GLU A 165 -7.07 -3.97 -16.53
CA GLU A 165 -7.59 -3.11 -15.47
C GLU A 165 -6.61 -2.97 -14.28
N ARG A 166 -5.43 -3.58 -14.35
CA ARG A 166 -4.34 -3.28 -13.42
C ARG A 166 -3.71 -1.96 -13.83
N ILE A 167 -3.51 -1.03 -12.88
CA ILE A 167 -2.75 0.19 -13.13
C ILE A 167 -1.33 -0.24 -13.53
N PRO A 168 -0.93 -0.05 -14.80
CA PRO A 168 0.40 -0.46 -15.24
C PRO A 168 1.42 0.56 -14.69
N GLY A 169 2.54 0.07 -14.16
CA GLY A 169 3.67 0.89 -13.77
C GLY A 169 3.99 0.90 -12.28
N ILE A 170 5.00 1.70 -11.93
CA ILE A 170 5.47 1.87 -10.55
C ILE A 170 4.58 2.90 -9.86
N VAL A 171 3.79 2.43 -8.89
CA VAL A 171 2.94 3.27 -8.05
C VAL A 171 3.77 3.87 -6.90
N PRO A 172 3.34 4.99 -6.29
CA PRO A 172 3.97 5.50 -5.08
C PRO A 172 3.95 4.49 -3.94
N PHE A 173 4.75 4.71 -2.91
CA PHE A 173 4.64 3.99 -1.65
C PHE A 173 4.04 4.90 -0.56
N PRO A 174 3.26 4.35 0.39
CA PRO A 174 2.69 5.15 1.47
C PRO A 174 3.72 5.50 2.54
N GLU A 175 3.59 6.68 3.13
CA GLU A 175 4.25 7.08 4.36
C GLU A 175 3.22 7.71 5.31
N VAL A 176 3.00 7.11 6.48
CA VAL A 176 2.17 7.72 7.53
C VAL A 176 2.99 8.85 8.17
N THR A 177 2.53 10.09 8.05
CA THR A 177 3.24 11.27 8.53
C THR A 177 2.62 11.88 9.79
N ARG A 178 1.38 11.50 10.11
CA ARG A 178 0.69 11.91 11.33
C ARG A 178 -0.30 10.83 11.77
N ALA A 179 -0.48 10.70 13.07
CA ALA A 179 -1.52 9.88 13.67
C ALA A 179 -2.22 10.69 14.77
N VAL A 180 -3.56 10.67 14.78
CA VAL A 180 -4.38 11.42 15.75
C VAL A 180 -5.45 10.48 16.32
N GLU A 181 -5.45 10.32 17.64
CA GLU A 181 -6.53 9.62 18.34
C GLU A 181 -7.76 10.54 18.43
N ASN A 182 -8.91 10.03 17.98
CA ASN A 182 -10.18 10.72 18.00
C ASN A 182 -10.92 10.48 19.32
N THR A 183 -11.87 11.36 19.63
CA THR A 183 -12.67 11.26 20.87
C THR A 183 -13.53 10.00 20.97
N ASP A 184 -13.81 9.33 19.84
CA ASP A 184 -14.56 8.07 19.77
C ASP A 184 -13.67 6.81 19.86
N GLY A 185 -12.36 6.99 20.14
CA GLY A 185 -11.37 5.91 20.26
C GLY A 185 -10.87 5.37 18.92
N THR A 186 -11.23 5.98 17.80
CA THR A 186 -10.61 5.68 16.50
C THR A 186 -9.29 6.44 16.33
N LEU A 187 -8.46 5.98 15.41
CA LEU A 187 -7.17 6.59 15.06
C LEU A 187 -7.25 7.07 13.60
N THR A 188 -6.98 8.35 13.35
CA THR A 188 -6.84 8.89 11.98
C THR A 188 -5.38 9.00 11.61
N LEU A 189 -4.99 8.33 10.53
CA LEU A 189 -3.66 8.33 9.96
C LEU A 189 -3.63 9.27 8.75
N THR A 190 -2.80 10.31 8.79
CA THR A 190 -2.47 11.11 7.60
C THR A 190 -1.34 10.41 6.86
N VAL A 191 -1.56 10.12 5.59
CA VAL A 191 -0.66 9.33 4.75
C VAL A 191 -0.31 10.11 3.50
N ASP A 192 0.98 10.22 3.22
CA ASP A 192 1.48 10.80 1.98
C ASP A 192 1.93 9.70 1.01
N ALA A 193 1.60 9.88 -0.27
CA ALA A 193 2.07 9.01 -1.34
C ALA A 193 3.41 9.51 -1.88
N VAL A 194 4.49 8.82 -1.56
CA VAL A 194 5.86 9.18 -1.98
C VAL A 194 6.12 8.58 -3.36
N TRP A 195 6.47 9.41 -4.35
CA TRP A 195 6.62 8.98 -5.74
C TRP A 195 7.97 9.46 -6.34
N PRO A 196 9.04 8.67 -6.16
CA PRO A 196 10.36 9.01 -6.68
C PRO A 196 10.38 9.27 -8.19
N GLN A 197 9.56 8.54 -8.94
CA GLN A 197 9.40 8.65 -10.40
C GLN A 197 8.83 10.00 -10.85
N LYS A 198 8.12 10.69 -9.96
CA LYS A 198 7.58 12.03 -10.18
C LYS A 198 8.34 13.09 -9.40
N GLU A 199 9.50 12.73 -8.84
CA GLU A 199 10.36 13.60 -8.04
C GLU A 199 9.59 14.31 -6.90
N THR A 200 8.63 13.61 -6.29
CA THR A 200 7.80 14.15 -5.19
C THR A 200 7.73 13.17 -4.02
N ASP A 201 7.72 13.71 -2.80
CA ASP A 201 7.46 12.98 -1.56
C ASP A 201 6.02 13.14 -1.05
N LYS A 202 5.16 13.71 -1.89
CA LYS A 202 3.74 13.92 -1.63
C LYS A 202 3.02 14.09 -2.97
N ALA A 203 2.81 12.99 -3.69
CA ALA A 203 2.00 12.96 -4.90
C ALA A 203 0.53 13.25 -4.60
N TYR A 204 0.02 12.74 -3.47
CA TYR A 204 -1.23 13.14 -2.84
C TYR A 204 -1.19 12.76 -1.37
N THR A 205 -2.16 13.25 -0.61
CA THR A 205 -2.35 12.93 0.80
C THR A 205 -3.74 12.35 1.01
N HIS A 206 -3.87 11.34 1.86
CA HIS A 206 -5.16 10.86 2.33
C HIS A 206 -5.16 10.68 3.84
N GLU A 207 -6.35 10.70 4.42
CA GLU A 207 -6.60 10.41 5.82
C GLU A 207 -7.43 9.13 5.93
N THR A 208 -6.78 8.07 6.43
CA THR A 208 -7.44 6.80 6.72
C THR A 208 -7.79 6.76 8.20
N THR A 209 -9.06 6.54 8.52
CA THR A 209 -9.49 6.31 9.91
C THR A 209 -9.54 4.81 10.17
N VAL A 210 -8.96 4.38 11.28
CA VAL A 210 -8.95 2.97 11.72
C VAL A 210 -9.47 2.86 13.13
N ARG A 211 -10.01 1.69 13.48
CA ARG A 211 -10.37 1.30 14.83
C ARG A 211 -9.45 0.18 15.27
N ILE A 212 -8.72 0.37 16.36
CA ILE A 212 -7.93 -0.70 16.97
C ILE A 212 -8.88 -1.69 17.66
N THR A 213 -8.63 -2.98 17.49
CA THR A 213 -9.40 -4.06 18.11
C THR A 213 -8.45 -4.99 18.87
N ASP A 214 -8.97 -5.85 19.73
CA ASP A 214 -8.15 -6.79 20.53
C ASP A 214 -7.29 -7.74 19.67
N GLY A 215 -7.64 -7.93 18.39
CA GLY A 215 -6.95 -8.81 17.45
C GLY A 215 -6.30 -8.11 16.25
N GLY A 216 -6.33 -6.77 16.18
CA GLY A 216 -5.80 -6.04 15.03
C GLY A 216 -6.47 -4.68 14.86
N PHE A 217 -7.06 -4.44 13.70
CA PHE A 217 -7.72 -3.18 13.38
C PHE A 217 -8.78 -3.33 12.29
N GLN A 218 -9.68 -2.35 12.20
CA GLN A 218 -10.66 -2.20 11.13
C GLN A 218 -10.51 -0.83 10.46
N TYR A 219 -10.58 -0.78 9.12
CA TYR A 219 -10.68 0.47 8.39
C TYR A 219 -12.08 1.05 8.54
N MET A 220 -12.18 2.29 8.98
CA MET A 220 -13.44 2.97 9.26
C MET A 220 -13.87 3.94 8.15
N GLY A 221 -12.91 4.38 7.34
CA GLY A 221 -13.11 5.29 6.22
C GLY A 221 -11.78 5.80 5.68
N ASN A 222 -11.84 6.37 4.48
CA ASN A 222 -10.73 7.08 3.85
C ASN A 222 -11.22 8.40 3.27
N ARG A 223 -10.37 9.42 3.29
CA ARG A 223 -10.62 10.70 2.63
C ARG A 223 -9.34 11.19 1.95
N ILE A 224 -9.42 11.52 0.68
CA ILE A 224 -8.37 12.26 -0.02
C ILE A 224 -8.37 13.69 0.51
N VAL A 225 -7.20 14.15 0.92
CA VAL A 225 -7.02 15.54 1.35
C VAL A 225 -6.62 16.32 0.10
N ASP A 226 -7.52 17.18 -0.37
CA ASP A 226 -7.17 18.14 -1.40
C ASP A 226 -5.98 18.97 -0.90
N THR A 227 -4.90 18.92 -1.66
CA THR A 227 -3.80 19.85 -1.48
C THR A 227 -4.16 21.06 -2.32
N GLU A 228 -4.60 22.16 -1.68
CA GLU A 228 -4.51 23.47 -2.34
C GLU A 228 -3.04 23.66 -2.74
N GLU A 229 -2.79 23.85 -4.04
CA GLU A 229 -1.48 24.25 -4.58
C GLU A 229 -1.07 25.64 -4.07
#